data_AF-A0A2D6FCP0-F1
#
_entry.id   AF-A0A2D6FCP0-F1
#
_cell.length_a   1.000
_cell.length_b   1.000
_cell.length_c   1.000
_cell.angle_alpha   90.00
_cell.angle_beta   90.00
_cell.angle_gamma   90.00
#
_symmetry.space_group_name_H-M   'P 1'
#
loop_
_entity.id
_entity.type
_entity.pdbx_description
1 polymer ?
#
loop_
_entity_poly.entity_id
_entity_poly.type
_entity_poly.pdbx_seq_one_letter_code
_entity_poly.pdbx_strand_id
1 'polypeptide(L)'
;MALHQSAASCFMHWSVQRVTNNLFSVSATSDGHDYTHVGNYRSVEDANRAGRRFVTSMAHQKAHNVHSSNEVNPVQQHHLTSGTLRG
;
A
#
# COMPACT_ATOMS: atom_id res chain seq x y z
N MET A 1 -20.53 -15.68 17.94
CA MET A 1 -20.67 -15.16 16.57
C MET A 1 -19.34 -14.51 16.21
N ALA A 2 -18.49 -15.22 15.47
CA ALA A 2 -17.19 -14.69 15.06
C ALA A 2 -17.43 -13.66 13.94
N LEU A 3 -17.05 -12.41 14.18
CA LEU A 3 -16.97 -11.41 13.13
C LEU A 3 -15.97 -11.93 12.11
N HIS A 4 -16.50 -12.39 10.97
CA HIS A 4 -15.71 -12.69 9.78
C HIS A 4 -15.10 -11.36 9.37
N GLN A 5 -13.90 -11.05 9.87
CA GLN A 5 -13.10 -9.97 9.34
C GLN A 5 -12.78 -10.40 7.91
N SER A 6 -13.62 -9.98 6.96
CA SER A 6 -13.32 -10.07 5.55
C SER A 6 -11.91 -9.53 5.38
N ALA A 7 -10.97 -10.41 5.04
CA ALA A 7 -9.60 -10.00 4.75
C ALA A 7 -9.68 -8.79 3.83
N ALA A 8 -9.04 -7.68 4.21
CA ALA A 8 -9.09 -6.42 3.46
C ALA A 8 -8.92 -6.75 1.98
N SER A 9 -9.99 -6.65 1.20
CA SER A 9 -9.97 -7.11 -0.16
C SER A 9 -9.13 -6.12 -0.95
N CYS A 10 -7.87 -6.48 -1.17
CA CYS A 10 -6.92 -5.73 -1.97
C CYS A 10 -7.32 -5.85 -3.44
N PHE A 11 -8.47 -5.26 -3.82
CA PHE A 11 -8.94 -5.15 -5.20
C PHE A 11 -8.13 -4.08 -5.91
N MET A 12 -6.88 -4.42 -6.20
CA MET A 12 -6.04 -3.63 -7.07
C MET A 12 -5.88 -4.40 -8.38
N HIS A 13 -6.33 -3.79 -9.47
CA HIS A 13 -6.35 -4.39 -10.80
C HIS A 13 -5.36 -3.66 -11.71
N TRP A 14 -4.89 -4.32 -12.75
CA TRP A 14 -4.14 -3.68 -13.83
C TRP A 14 -4.78 -3.97 -15.18
N SER A 15 -4.65 -3.03 -16.11
CA SER A 15 -5.10 -3.17 -17.49
C SER A 15 -3.97 -2.84 -18.45
N VAL A 16 -3.95 -3.53 -19.59
CA VAL A 16 -2.99 -3.31 -20.67
C VAL A 16 -3.78 -2.82 -21.88
N GLN A 17 -3.46 -1.62 -22.36
CA GLN A 17 -4.08 -1.02 -23.53
C GLN A 17 -3.06 -0.92 -24.66
N ARG A 18 -3.40 -1.40 -25.85
CA ARG A 18 -2.57 -1.19 -27.05
C ARG A 18 -2.74 0.25 -27.53
N VAL A 19 -1.64 1.02 -27.58
CA VAL A 19 -1.63 2.41 -28.04
C VAL A 19 -1.26 2.48 -29.52
N THR A 20 -0.26 1.69 -29.94
CA THR A 20 0.15 1.56 -31.35
C THR A 20 0.55 0.12 -31.66
N ASN A 21 1.02 -0.14 -32.89
CA ASN A 21 1.39 -1.49 -33.31
C ASN A 21 2.46 -2.14 -32.41
N ASN A 22 3.35 -1.35 -31.80
CA ASN A 22 4.47 -1.80 -30.97
C ASN A 22 4.56 -1.08 -29.62
N LEU A 23 3.42 -0.56 -29.14
CA LEU A 23 3.37 0.15 -27.86
C LEU A 23 2.12 -0.23 -27.09
N PHE A 24 2.33 -0.71 -25.86
CA PHE A 24 1.31 -1.10 -24.90
C PHE A 24 1.46 -0.23 -23.67
N SER A 25 0.37 0.37 -23.22
CA SER A 25 0.30 1.17 -22.01
C SER A 25 -0.29 0.34 -20.88
N VAL A 26 0.28 0.47 -19.69
CA VAL A 26 -0.21 -0.22 -18.49
C VAL A 26 -0.71 0.81 -17.50
N SER A 27 -1.92 0.58 -17.00
CA SER A 27 -2.49 1.33 -15.88
C SER A 27 -2.92 0.37 -14.79
N ALA A 28 -2.77 0.80 -13.55
CA ALA A 28 -3.27 0.08 -12.38
C ALA A 28 -4.35 0.92 -11.70
N THR A 29 -5.34 0.25 -11.13
CA THR A 29 -6.40 0.90 -10.37
C THR A 29 -6.62 0.25 -9.02
N SER A 30 -6.83 1.09 -8.00
CA SER A 30 -7.30 0.65 -6.69
C SER A 30 -8.80 0.92 -6.64
N ASP A 31 -9.61 -0.14 -6.61
CA ASP A 31 -11.06 -0.05 -6.44
C ASP A 31 -11.82 0.79 -7.50
N GLY A 32 -11.20 1.02 -8.67
CA GLY A 32 -11.82 1.77 -9.77
C GLY A 32 -11.82 3.29 -9.62
N HIS A 33 -11.26 3.84 -8.53
CA HIS A 33 -11.20 5.29 -8.30
C HIS A 33 -9.83 5.89 -8.58
N ASP A 34 -8.78 5.27 -8.05
CA ASP A 34 -7.42 5.73 -8.26
C ASP A 34 -6.84 5.06 -9.49
N TYR A 35 -6.42 5.83 -10.49
CA TYR A 35 -5.73 5.33 -11.67
C TYR A 35 -4.27 5.77 -11.64
N THR A 36 -3.35 4.81 -11.65
CA THR A 36 -1.91 5.08 -11.73
C THR A 36 -1.36 4.55 -13.04
N HIS A 37 -0.71 5.42 -13.80
CA HIS A 37 0.02 5.01 -15.00
C HIS A 37 1.32 4.31 -14.60
N VAL A 38 1.50 3.06 -15.04
CA VAL A 38 2.67 2.24 -14.72
C VAL A 38 3.79 2.46 -15.74
N GLY A 39 3.44 2.58 -17.02
CA GLY A 39 4.39 2.84 -18.09
C GLY A 39 3.96 2.32 -19.45
N ASN A 40 4.87 2.44 -20.42
CA ASN A 40 4.68 1.94 -21.78
C ASN A 40 5.73 0.87 -22.13
N TYR A 41 5.29 -0.18 -22.83
CA TYR A 41 6.05 -1.39 -23.11
C TYR A 41 5.91 -1.77 -24.58
N ARG A 42 6.93 -2.43 -25.13
CA ARG A 42 6.91 -2.86 -26.54
C ARG A 42 6.23 -4.21 -26.75
N SER A 43 6.02 -4.97 -25.67
CA SER A 43 5.38 -6.29 -25.69
C SER A 43 4.29 -6.40 -24.62
N VAL A 44 3.28 -7.23 -24.91
CA VAL A 44 2.18 -7.53 -24.00
C VAL A 44 2.69 -8.30 -22.79
N GLU A 45 3.69 -9.17 -22.95
CA GLU A 45 4.26 -9.94 -21.84
C GLU A 45 4.97 -9.01 -20.83
N ASP A 46 5.73 -8.03 -21.31
CA ASP A 46 6.42 -7.06 -20.47
C ASP A 46 5.43 -6.13 -19.77
N ALA A 47 4.41 -5.68 -20.51
CA ALA A 47 3.31 -4.90 -19.96
C ALA A 47 2.61 -5.64 -18.80
N ASN A 48 2.25 -6.91 -19.00
CA ASN A 48 1.62 -7.72 -17.96
C ASN A 48 2.56 -8.01 -16.79
N ARG A 49 3.84 -8.28 -17.06
CA ARG A 49 4.85 -8.47 -16.03
C ARG A 49 4.96 -7.23 -15.14
N ALA A 50 4.99 -6.05 -15.75
CA ALA A 50 5.05 -4.79 -15.03
C ALA A 50 3.78 -4.51 -14.23
N GLY A 51 2.59 -4.69 -14.83
CA GLY A 51 1.30 -4.51 -14.14
C GLY A 51 1.17 -5.38 -12.91
N ARG A 52 1.51 -6.68 -13.03
CA ARG A 52 1.54 -7.61 -11.88
C ARG A 52 2.48 -7.12 -10.78
N ARG A 53 3.72 -6.79 -11.14
CA ARG A 53 4.73 -6.33 -10.17
C ARG A 53 4.27 -5.07 -9.44
N PHE A 54 3.71 -4.11 -10.18
CA PHE A 54 3.22 -2.86 -9.63
C PHE A 54 2.11 -3.11 -8.60
N VAL A 55 1.12 -3.93 -8.95
CA VAL A 55 0.02 -4.28 -8.03
C VAL A 55 0.51 -5.05 -6.80
N THR A 56 1.43 -6.01 -6.97
CA THR A 56 2.03 -6.72 -5.82
C THR A 56 2.80 -5.77 -4.89
N SER A 57 3.60 -4.85 -5.45
CA SER A 57 4.34 -3.87 -4.66
C SER A 57 3.42 -2.90 -3.92
N MET A 58 2.37 -2.41 -4.57
CA MET A 58 1.39 -1.50 -3.97
C MET A 58 0.55 -2.18 -2.89
N ALA A 59 0.20 -3.46 -3.07
CA ALA A 59 -0.52 -4.24 -2.05
C ALA A 59 0.29 -4.32 -0.75
N HIS A 60 1.61 -4.55 -0.83
CA HIS A 60 2.48 -4.55 0.35
C HIS A 60 2.64 -3.15 0.96
N GLN A 61 2.72 -2.10 0.15
CA GLN A 61 2.82 -0.72 0.64
C GLN A 61 1.56 -0.28 1.41
N LYS A 62 0.38 -0.64 0.92
CA LYS A 62 -0.89 -0.30 1.60
C LYS A 62 -1.05 -1.08 2.91
N ALA A 63 -0.59 -2.34 2.96
CA ALA A 63 -0.57 -3.11 4.20
C ALA A 63 0.36 -2.50 5.26
N HIS A 64 1.48 -1.88 4.86
CA HIS A 64 2.41 -1.25 5.79
C HIS A 64 1.90 0.08 6.39
N ASN A 65 1.05 0.81 5.66
CA ASN A 65 0.41 2.04 6.17
C ASN A 65 -0.74 1.76 7.15
N VAL A 66 -1.33 0.56 7.15
CA VAL A 66 -2.40 0.18 8.08
C VAL A 66 -1.84 -0.20 9.47
N HIS A 67 -0.52 -0.34 9.63
CA HIS A 67 0.11 -0.61 10.92
C HIS A 67 0.72 0.63 11.61
N SER A 68 0.50 1.86 11.10
CA SER A 68 1.06 3.09 11.69
C SER A 68 0.02 4.03 12.30
N SER A 69 -1.08 3.49 12.83
CA SER A 69 -2.08 4.28 13.60
C SER A 69 -2.45 3.66 14.94
N ASN A 70 -1.50 2.98 15.58
CA ASN A 70 -1.51 2.61 16.98
C ASN A 70 -0.02 2.33 17.28
N GLU A 71 0.77 3.30 17.71
CA GLU A 71 0.99 3.66 19.10
C GLU A 71 1.87 4.91 19.10
N VAL A 72 1.50 5.95 19.86
CA VAL A 72 2.37 6.74 20.75
C VAL A 72 1.45 7.81 21.38
N ASN A 73 0.93 7.52 22.56
CA ASN A 73 0.50 8.56 23.48
C ASN A 73 1.22 8.32 24.81
N PRO A 74 2.28 9.09 25.12
CA PRO A 74 2.78 9.16 26.47
C PRO A 74 2.83 10.62 26.90
N VAL A 75 1.67 11.26 27.13
CA VAL A 75 1.65 12.49 27.93
C VAL A 75 0.49 12.46 28.91
N GLN A 76 0.68 11.75 30.02
CA GLN A 76 0.31 12.15 31.38
C GLN A 76 0.95 11.11 32.31
N GLN A 77 1.85 11.43 33.22
CA GLN A 77 1.49 11.92 34.54
C GLN A 77 2.70 12.59 35.23
N HIS A 78 2.46 13.79 35.75
CA HIS A 78 3.29 14.42 36.75
C HIS A 78 3.37 13.57 38.02
N HIS A 79 4.58 13.25 38.47
CA HIS A 79 4.85 13.08 39.89
C HIS A 79 6.30 13.48 40.16
N LEU A 80 6.44 14.62 40.82
CA LEU A 80 7.68 15.08 41.44
C LEU A 80 8.10 14.07 42.51
N THR A 81 9.38 13.72 42.58
CA THR A 81 10.13 13.84 43.83
C THR A 81 11.64 13.75 43.58
N SER A 82 12.37 14.66 44.22
CA SER A 82 13.81 14.88 44.13
C SER A 82 14.63 13.69 44.64
N GLY A 83 15.82 13.54 44.05
CA GLY A 83 16.82 12.57 44.48
C GLY A 83 17.55 12.94 45.78
N THR A 84 17.94 11.86 46.48
CA THR A 84 19.28 11.57 47.04
C THR A 84 19.83 12.47 48.16
N LEU A 85 20.16 11.85 49.32
CA LEU A 85 21.50 11.71 49.93
C LEU A 85 21.39 11.31 51.44
N ARG A 86 21.64 10.03 51.76
CA ARG A 86 22.18 9.54 53.06
C ARG A 86 23.64 9.17 52.74
N GLY A 87 24.66 9.70 53.41
CA GLY A 87 24.84 9.77 54.85
C GLY A 87 25.78 8.63 55.22
#